data_AF-A0A702FJ60-F1
#
_entry.id   AF-A0A702FJ60-F1
#
_cell.length_a   1.000
_cell.length_b   1.000
_cell.length_c   1.000
_cell.angle_alpha   90.00
_cell.angle_beta   90.00
_cell.angle_gamma   90.00
#
_symmetry.space_group_name_H-M   'P 1'
#
loop_
_entity.id
_entity.type
_entity.pdbx_description
1 polymer ?
#
loop_
_entity_poly.entity_id
_entity_poly.type
_entity_poly.pdbx_seq_one_letter_code
_entity_poly.pdbx_strand_id
1 'polypeptide(L)'
;MKKLKGVISAAVLSLYLLTPAHADGGFQGAIKGGIPAYTRDMQHNKPFWCNQYKLERKMCEAVSQSENGRVAIVRMVPTDWKCPNGIWGVVDRSNGDAMELIPTAKMSLEQYCSKAFSAGFVKPQNRKSLADVVMYYNGKPVGSFEYIEE
;
A
#
# COMPACT_ATOMS: atom_id res chain seq x y z
N MET A 1 -5.47 -0.80 23.69
CA MET A 1 -5.67 -0.82 22.23
C MET A 1 -4.60 0.08 21.63
N LYS A 2 -3.54 -0.48 21.03
CA LYS A 2 -2.53 0.29 20.30
C LYS A 2 -3.18 0.79 19.01
N LYS A 3 -3.14 2.10 18.72
CA LYS A 3 -3.68 2.64 17.47
C LYS A 3 -2.54 2.79 16.49
N LEU A 4 -2.58 2.10 15.36
CA LEU A 4 -1.60 2.38 14.32
C LEU A 4 -2.02 3.65 13.57
N LYS A 5 -1.06 4.57 13.42
CA LYS A 5 -1.25 5.78 12.64
C LYS A 5 -0.52 5.65 11.34
N GLY A 6 -1.29 5.77 10.29
CA GLY A 6 -0.78 6.03 8.98
C GLY A 6 -0.43 7.49 8.82
N VAL A 7 0.87 7.82 8.76
CA VAL A 7 1.31 9.21 8.58
C VAL A 7 1.70 9.42 7.13
N ILE A 8 0.93 10.28 6.46
CA ILE A 8 1.24 10.77 5.13
C ILE A 8 2.16 11.98 5.30
N SER A 9 3.45 11.84 4.96
CA SER A 9 4.46 12.89 5.18
C SER A 9 5.04 13.42 3.87
N ALA A 10 5.00 14.74 3.67
CA ALA A 10 5.64 15.41 2.54
C ALA A 10 7.18 15.47 2.67
N ALA A 11 7.71 15.45 3.90
CA ALA A 11 9.16 15.43 4.15
C ALA A 11 9.80 14.13 3.63
N VAL A 12 9.04 13.04 3.73
CA VAL A 12 9.43 11.71 3.26
C VAL A 12 9.58 11.68 1.74
N LEU A 13 8.73 12.41 1.02
CA LEU A 13 8.84 12.56 -0.44
C LEU A 13 10.16 13.23 -0.86
N SER A 14 10.62 14.23 -0.11
CA SER A 14 11.87 14.97 -0.41
C SER A 14 13.11 14.11 -0.18
N LEU A 15 13.10 13.21 0.79
CA LEU A 15 14.20 12.26 1.02
C LEU A 15 14.23 11.13 -0.03
N TYR A 16 13.07 10.67 -0.50
CA TYR A 16 13.00 9.67 -1.57
C TYR A 16 13.38 10.21 -2.95
N LEU A 17 13.42 11.53 -3.13
CA LEU A 17 13.98 12.16 -4.34
C LEU A 17 15.52 12.18 -4.34
N LEU A 18 16.15 12.06 -3.17
CA LEU A 18 17.62 12.11 -2.99
C LEU A 18 18.29 10.74 -3.01
N THR A 19 17.50 9.67 -2.92
CA THR A 19 17.99 8.29 -3.04
C THR A 19 17.39 7.68 -4.30
N PRO A 20 18.16 7.02 -5.18
CA PRO A 20 17.57 6.26 -6.27
C PRO A 20 16.59 5.27 -5.64
N ALA A 21 15.31 5.38 -6.00
CA ALA A 21 14.24 4.60 -5.44
C ALA A 21 14.40 3.13 -5.84
N HIS A 22 15.19 2.40 -5.07
CA HIS A 22 15.20 0.96 -5.12
C HIS A 22 14.02 0.51 -4.26
N ALA A 23 12.91 0.18 -4.92
CA ALA A 23 11.73 -0.45 -4.32
C ALA A 23 12.01 -1.89 -3.87
N ASP A 24 13.24 -2.14 -3.39
CA ASP A 24 13.84 -3.46 -3.15
C ASP A 24 13.58 -3.96 -1.72
N GLY A 25 12.83 -3.21 -0.91
CA GLY A 25 12.50 -3.59 0.47
C GLY A 25 11.33 -4.57 0.60
N GLY A 26 10.64 -4.87 -0.50
CA GLY A 26 9.45 -5.72 -0.49
C GLY A 26 9.62 -7.01 -1.28
N PHE A 27 9.19 -8.14 -0.72
CA PHE A 27 9.14 -9.39 -1.47
C PHE A 27 8.04 -9.30 -2.54
N GLN A 28 8.43 -9.41 -3.81
CA GLN A 28 7.53 -9.49 -4.96
C GLN A 28 7.37 -10.97 -5.34
N GLY A 29 6.20 -11.56 -5.10
CA GLY A 29 5.96 -12.98 -5.40
C GLY A 29 4.76 -13.58 -4.65
N ALA A 30 4.55 -14.88 -4.81
CA ALA A 30 3.47 -15.60 -4.14
C ALA A 30 3.56 -15.44 -2.62
N ILE A 31 2.57 -14.75 -2.06
CA ILE A 31 2.55 -14.35 -0.66
C ILE A 31 2.26 -15.56 0.24
N LYS A 32 3.24 -15.95 1.06
CA LYS A 32 3.03 -16.94 2.12
C LYS A 32 2.11 -16.36 3.20
N GLY A 33 0.96 -17.01 3.41
CA GLY A 33 0.09 -16.77 4.57
C GLY A 33 -0.99 -15.69 4.39
N GLY A 34 -1.35 -15.31 3.16
CA GLY A 34 -2.55 -14.50 2.88
C GLY A 34 -2.62 -13.14 3.60
N ILE A 35 -3.82 -12.55 3.62
CA ILE A 35 -4.19 -11.42 4.48
C ILE A 35 -5.33 -11.86 5.42
N PRO A 36 -5.68 -11.09 6.47
CA PRO A 36 -6.77 -11.47 7.38
C PRO A 36 -8.11 -11.68 6.68
N ALA A 37 -8.93 -12.58 7.25
CA ALA A 37 -10.28 -12.86 6.77
C ALA A 37 -11.21 -11.64 6.88
N TYR A 38 -10.97 -10.81 7.89
CA TYR A 38 -11.63 -9.53 8.06
C TYR A 38 -10.59 -8.41 8.04
N THR A 39 -10.80 -7.46 7.14
CA THR A 39 -9.99 -6.24 7.03
C THR A 39 -10.91 -5.02 7.14
N ARG A 40 -10.40 -3.95 7.73
CA ARG A 40 -11.16 -2.73 7.98
C ARG A 40 -10.37 -1.50 7.58
N ASP A 41 -11.05 -0.55 6.98
CA ASP A 41 -10.50 0.78 6.72
C ASP A 41 -10.29 1.52 8.05
N MET A 42 -9.06 1.98 8.29
CA MET A 42 -8.71 2.64 9.55
C MET A 42 -9.36 4.02 9.73
N GLN A 43 -9.78 4.69 8.64
CA GLN A 43 -10.41 6.01 8.74
C GLN A 43 -11.87 5.91 9.15
N HIS A 44 -12.60 4.97 8.55
CA HIS A 44 -14.06 4.89 8.68
C HIS A 44 -14.54 3.69 9.51
N ASN A 45 -13.62 2.78 9.90
CA ASN A 45 -13.92 1.52 10.58
C ASN A 45 -14.95 0.66 9.82
N LYS A 46 -14.91 0.73 8.49
CA LYS A 46 -15.78 -0.04 7.57
C LYS A 46 -15.01 -1.21 6.97
N PRO A 47 -15.68 -2.29 6.52
CA PRO A 47 -15.00 -3.37 5.80
C PRO A 47 -14.19 -2.83 4.63
N PHE A 48 -12.92 -3.24 4.56
CA PHE A 48 -12.05 -2.89 3.44
C PHE A 48 -12.33 -3.79 2.25
N TRP A 49 -12.11 -3.30 1.03
CA TRP A 49 -12.49 -4.02 -0.20
C TRP A 49 -11.64 -5.27 -0.48
N CYS A 50 -10.46 -5.40 0.15
CA CYS A 50 -9.62 -6.58 0.06
C CYS A 50 -9.48 -7.29 1.40
N ASN A 51 -9.84 -8.57 1.42
CA ASN A 51 -9.65 -9.51 2.53
C ASN A 51 -9.26 -10.89 1.98
N GLN A 52 -9.04 -11.88 2.84
CA GLN A 52 -8.64 -13.24 2.41
C GLN A 52 -9.60 -13.84 1.38
N TYR A 53 -10.91 -13.72 1.61
CA TYR A 53 -11.94 -14.24 0.70
C TYR A 53 -11.84 -13.59 -0.69
N LYS A 54 -11.56 -12.28 -0.75
CA LYS A 54 -11.41 -11.53 -2.00
C LYS A 54 -10.10 -11.88 -2.73
N LEU A 55 -9.02 -12.20 -2.02
CA LEU A 55 -7.79 -12.72 -2.61
C LEU A 55 -8.03 -14.09 -3.27
N GLU A 56 -8.67 -15.03 -2.56
CA GLU A 56 -8.94 -16.38 -3.07
C GLU A 56 -9.86 -16.37 -4.30
N ARG A 57 -10.79 -15.42 -4.34
CA ARG A 57 -11.70 -15.18 -5.48
C ARG A 57 -11.07 -14.33 -6.59
N LYS A 58 -9.79 -13.95 -6.48
CA LYS A 58 -9.07 -13.10 -7.45
C LYS A 58 -9.77 -11.76 -7.72
N MET A 59 -10.45 -11.22 -6.71
CA MET A 59 -11.07 -9.88 -6.76
C MET A 59 -10.09 -8.78 -6.32
N CYS A 60 -9.11 -9.16 -5.52
CA CYS A 60 -7.90 -8.39 -5.28
C CYS A 60 -6.70 -9.34 -5.31
N GLU A 61 -5.52 -8.76 -5.37
CA GLU A 61 -4.25 -9.47 -5.23
C GLU A 61 -3.38 -8.74 -4.22
N ALA A 62 -2.49 -9.49 -3.59
CA ALA A 62 -1.44 -8.90 -2.77
C ALA A 62 -0.17 -8.84 -3.64
N VAL A 63 0.30 -7.62 -3.90
CA VAL A 63 1.33 -7.30 -4.89
C VAL A 63 2.73 -7.47 -4.30
N SER A 64 2.89 -7.12 -3.03
CA SER A 64 4.16 -7.24 -2.31
C SER A 64 3.93 -7.28 -0.80
N GLN A 65 4.96 -7.66 -0.05
CA GLN A 65 4.99 -7.57 1.41
C GLN A 65 6.22 -6.84 1.91
N SER A 66 6.07 -6.16 3.04
CA SER A 66 7.20 -5.58 3.77
C SER A 66 8.20 -6.69 4.16
N GLU A 67 9.45 -6.31 4.36
CA GLU A 67 10.55 -7.23 4.71
C GLU A 67 10.23 -8.12 5.93
N ASN A 68 9.56 -7.58 6.95
CA ASN A 68 9.11 -8.31 8.13
C ASN A 68 7.80 -9.12 7.92
N GLY A 69 7.23 -9.08 6.71
CA GLY A 69 5.97 -9.72 6.35
C GLY A 69 4.73 -9.13 7.01
N ARG A 70 4.82 -8.03 7.76
CA ARG A 70 3.71 -7.47 8.54
C ARG A 70 2.68 -6.75 7.68
N VAL A 71 3.11 -6.02 6.67
CA VAL A 71 2.26 -5.20 5.81
C VAL A 71 2.28 -5.76 4.41
N ALA A 72 1.11 -5.88 3.79
CA ALA A 72 0.97 -6.20 2.37
C ALA A 72 0.47 -4.98 1.60
N ILE A 73 1.06 -4.72 0.44
CA ILE A 73 0.42 -3.86 -0.57
C ILE A 73 -0.55 -4.73 -1.35
N VAL A 74 -1.79 -4.26 -1.47
CA VAL A 74 -2.86 -4.95 -2.20
C VAL A 74 -3.36 -4.09 -3.35
N ARG A 75 -3.83 -4.75 -4.40
CA ARG A 75 -4.41 -4.11 -5.58
C ARG A 75 -5.72 -4.78 -5.92
N MET A 76 -6.73 -3.99 -6.21
CA MET A 76 -7.99 -4.50 -6.74
C MET A 76 -7.74 -5.05 -8.14
N VAL A 77 -8.22 -6.26 -8.41
CA VAL A 77 -8.20 -6.80 -9.78
C VAL A 77 -9.30 -6.07 -10.56
N PRO A 78 -8.97 -5.33 -11.64
CA PRO A 78 -9.95 -4.56 -12.36
C PRO A 78 -11.06 -5.46 -12.92
N THR A 79 -12.31 -5.17 -12.56
CA THR A 79 -13.48 -5.85 -13.14
C THR A 79 -14.07 -5.08 -14.32
N ASP A 80 -13.72 -3.81 -14.47
CA ASP A 80 -14.13 -2.94 -15.58
C ASP A 80 -12.97 -2.04 -16.06
N TRP A 81 -13.19 -1.31 -17.15
CA TRP A 81 -12.20 -0.42 -17.77
C TRP A 81 -12.04 0.92 -17.06
N LYS A 82 -12.84 1.24 -16.02
CA LYS A 82 -12.82 2.56 -15.38
C LYS A 82 -11.55 2.79 -14.59
N CYS A 83 -10.95 1.73 -14.06
CA CYS A 83 -9.65 1.78 -13.41
C CYS A 83 -8.78 0.58 -13.81
N PRO A 84 -8.13 0.60 -14.98
CA PRO A 84 -7.45 -0.57 -15.53
C PRO A 84 -6.22 -1.01 -14.74
N ASN A 85 -5.69 -0.17 -13.85
CA ASN A 85 -4.65 -0.55 -12.89
C ASN A 85 -5.18 -0.83 -11.48
N GLY A 86 -6.50 -0.81 -11.28
CA GLY A 86 -7.13 -1.08 -10.00
C GLY A 86 -6.87 0.00 -8.93
N ILE A 87 -7.57 -0.15 -7.82
CA ILE A 87 -7.36 0.64 -6.61
C ILE A 87 -6.28 -0.04 -5.78
N TRP A 88 -5.38 0.77 -5.21
CA TRP A 88 -4.26 0.31 -4.40
C TRP A 88 -4.52 0.54 -2.91
N GLY A 89 -4.00 -0.35 -2.07
CA GLY A 89 -4.14 -0.25 -0.63
C GLY A 89 -3.02 -0.96 0.10
N VAL A 90 -3.02 -0.84 1.42
CA VAL A 90 -2.17 -1.63 2.32
C VAL A 90 -3.02 -2.32 3.37
N VAL A 91 -2.56 -3.49 3.83
CA VAL A 91 -3.18 -4.28 4.88
C VAL A 91 -2.13 -4.73 5.88
N ASP A 92 -2.34 -4.44 7.17
CA ASP A 92 -1.64 -5.09 8.27
C ASP A 92 -2.17 -6.51 8.44
N ARG A 93 -1.26 -7.46 8.24
CA ARG A 93 -1.58 -8.88 8.17
C ARG A 93 -1.86 -9.53 9.51
N SER A 94 -1.59 -8.85 10.61
CA SER A 94 -1.83 -9.38 11.95
C SER A 94 -3.21 -9.06 12.50
N ASN A 95 -3.78 -7.90 12.12
CA ASN A 95 -4.94 -7.32 12.81
C ASN A 95 -6.03 -6.86 11.82
N GLY A 96 -5.74 -6.89 10.52
CA GLY A 96 -6.67 -6.54 9.45
C GLY A 96 -6.88 -5.04 9.26
N ASP A 97 -6.11 -4.18 9.92
CA ASP A 97 -6.14 -2.76 9.64
C ASP A 97 -5.66 -2.49 8.21
N ALA A 98 -6.42 -1.69 7.48
CA ALA A 98 -6.18 -1.43 6.08
C ALA A 98 -6.46 0.03 5.73
N MET A 99 -5.92 0.46 4.59
CA MET A 99 -6.23 1.76 4.02
C MET A 99 -5.94 1.78 2.53
N GLU A 100 -6.64 2.68 1.84
CA GLU A 100 -6.36 2.99 0.44
C GLU A 100 -5.11 3.86 0.32
N LEU A 101 -4.33 3.59 -0.72
CA LEU A 101 -3.18 4.39 -1.09
C LEU A 101 -3.66 5.54 -1.97
N ILE A 102 -3.80 6.71 -1.35
CA ILE A 102 -4.21 7.96 -2.01
C ILE A 102 -2.99 8.88 -2.12
N PRO A 103 -2.54 9.22 -3.32
CA PRO A 103 -1.38 10.10 -3.53
C PRO A 103 -1.60 11.49 -2.95
N THR A 104 -0.56 12.08 -2.36
CA THR A 104 -0.59 13.47 -1.88
C THR A 104 -0.49 14.48 -3.01
N ALA A 105 0.24 14.14 -4.07
CA ALA A 105 0.35 14.99 -5.23
C ALA A 105 -0.99 15.05 -5.95
N LYS A 106 -1.38 16.25 -6.40
CA LYS A 106 -2.59 16.44 -7.20
C LYS A 106 -2.44 15.68 -8.52
N MET A 107 -3.25 14.64 -8.70
CA MET A 107 -3.31 13.86 -9.92
C MET A 107 -4.76 13.57 -10.32
N SER A 108 -4.98 13.33 -11.61
CA SER A 108 -6.30 12.92 -12.10
C SER A 108 -6.58 11.45 -11.78
N LEU A 109 -7.86 11.08 -11.77
CA LEU A 109 -8.27 9.68 -11.65
C LEU A 109 -7.65 8.81 -12.76
N GLU A 110 -7.54 9.36 -13.97
CA GLU A 110 -6.91 8.68 -15.11
C GLU A 110 -5.43 8.36 -14.83
N GLN A 111 -4.68 9.29 -14.23
CA GLN A 111 -3.28 9.07 -13.87
C GLN A 111 -3.15 7.97 -12.81
N TYR A 112 -3.95 8.03 -11.74
CA TYR A 112 -4.00 7.02 -10.69
C TYR A 112 -4.35 5.62 -11.24
N CYS A 113 -5.35 5.57 -12.11
CA CYS A 113 -5.85 4.34 -12.69
C CYS A 113 -5.02 3.81 -13.87
N SER A 114 -3.98 4.52 -14.30
CA SER A 114 -3.09 4.11 -15.38
C SER A 114 -2.06 3.07 -14.91
N LYS A 115 -1.52 2.28 -15.86
CA LYS A 115 -0.42 1.34 -15.59
C LYS A 115 0.90 2.03 -15.19
N ALA A 116 0.98 3.35 -15.34
CA ALA A 116 2.13 4.13 -14.90
C ALA A 116 2.12 4.39 -13.38
N PHE A 117 0.99 4.17 -12.71
CA PHE A 117 0.88 4.23 -11.26
C PHE A 117 1.33 2.91 -10.62
N SER A 118 2.10 2.99 -9.55
CA SER A 118 2.50 1.82 -8.76
C SER A 118 2.78 2.22 -7.32
N ALA A 119 2.83 1.23 -6.43
CA ALA A 119 3.30 1.41 -5.06
C ALA A 119 4.32 0.33 -4.70
N GLY A 120 5.29 0.70 -3.88
CA GLY A 120 6.35 -0.21 -3.44
C GLY A 120 6.78 0.08 -2.02
N PHE A 121 7.35 -0.94 -1.37
CA PHE A 121 8.03 -0.77 -0.10
C PHE A 121 9.41 -0.19 -0.32
N VAL A 122 9.82 0.65 0.62
CA VAL A 122 11.16 1.22 0.69
C VAL A 122 11.72 0.98 2.08
N LYS A 123 13.05 1.05 2.21
CA LYS A 123 13.71 0.85 3.50
C LYS A 123 13.20 1.89 4.51
N PRO A 124 12.65 1.46 5.66
CA PRO A 124 12.14 2.39 6.64
C PRO A 124 13.22 3.36 7.14
N GLN A 125 12.93 4.65 7.11
CA GLN A 125 13.84 5.67 7.66
C GLN A 125 13.64 5.82 9.17
N ASN A 126 12.38 5.69 9.61
CA ASN A 126 12.00 5.69 11.01
C ASN A 126 12.13 4.27 11.58
N ARG A 127 12.96 4.07 12.62
CA ARG A 127 13.13 2.76 13.28
C ARG A 127 11.85 2.22 13.93
N LYS A 128 10.84 3.07 14.14
CA LYS A 128 9.52 2.67 14.65
C LYS A 128 8.55 2.28 13.53
N SER A 129 8.88 2.58 12.28
CA SER A 129 8.06 2.20 11.14
C SER A 129 8.21 0.70 10.89
N LEU A 130 7.07 0.03 10.82
CA LEU A 130 6.96 -1.37 10.43
C LEU A 130 7.08 -1.53 8.91
N ALA A 131 6.70 -0.51 8.14
CA ALA A 131 6.83 -0.45 6.70
C ALA A 131 6.65 0.99 6.19
N ASP A 132 7.52 1.40 5.26
CA ASP A 132 7.34 2.63 4.50
C ASP A 132 6.92 2.28 3.07
N VAL A 133 5.88 2.94 2.57
CA VAL A 133 5.32 2.74 1.23
C VAL A 133 5.42 4.03 0.45
N VAL A 134 5.88 3.94 -0.79
CA VAL A 134 5.92 5.06 -1.72
C VAL A 134 5.04 4.74 -2.92
N MET A 135 4.26 5.74 -3.32
CA MET A 135 3.46 5.73 -4.54
C MET A 135 4.23 6.45 -5.63
N TYR A 136 4.23 5.88 -6.83
CA TYR A 136 4.94 6.38 -8.00
C TYR A 136 3.99 6.59 -9.16
N TYR A 137 4.27 7.61 -9.97
CA TYR A 137 3.66 7.80 -11.29
C TYR A 137 4.77 8.08 -12.31
N ASN A 138 4.86 7.28 -13.37
CA ASN A 138 5.98 7.32 -14.34
C ASN A 138 7.36 7.26 -13.64
N GLY A 139 7.48 6.39 -12.63
CA GLY A 139 8.70 6.22 -11.84
C GLY A 139 9.03 7.37 -10.88
N LYS A 140 8.21 8.43 -10.81
CA LYS A 140 8.44 9.56 -9.90
C LYS A 140 7.57 9.45 -8.64
N PRO A 141 8.11 9.72 -7.44
CA PRO A 141 7.33 9.74 -6.21
C PRO A 141 6.19 10.77 -6.27
N VAL A 142 4.98 10.34 -5.93
CA VAL A 142 3.75 11.17 -5.90
C VAL A 142 3.02 11.13 -4.56
N GLY A 143 3.46 10.26 -3.66
CA GLY A 143 3.04 10.24 -2.28
C GLY A 143 3.80 9.18 -1.51
N SER A 144 3.76 9.28 -0.18
CA SER A 144 4.40 8.32 0.70
C SER A 144 3.62 8.17 1.99
N PHE A 145 3.82 7.03 2.62
CA PHE A 145 3.09 6.59 3.77
C PHE A 145 4.01 5.82 4.71
N GLU A 146 4.04 6.19 5.99
CA GLU A 146 4.73 5.45 7.04
C GLU A 146 3.71 4.67 7.87
N TYR A 147 3.94 3.36 8.04
CA TYR A 147 3.14 2.49 8.90
C TYR A 147 3.84 2.27 10.25
N ILE A 148 3.40 2.96 11.30
CA ILE A 148 4.09 2.99 12.60
C ILE A 148 3.26 2.26 13.66
N GLU A 149 3.92 1.46 14.51
CA GLU A 149 3.32 0.91 15.73
C GLU A 149 3.36 1.98 16.84
N GLU A 150 2.20 2.32 17.43
CA GLU A 150 2.14 3.10 18.68
C GLU A 150 2.51 2.24 19.90
#